data_AF-A0A9P0Q8D6-F1
#
_entry.id   AF-A0A9P0Q8D6-F1
#
_cell.length_a   1.000
_cell.length_b   1.000
_cell.length_c   1.000
_cell.angle_alpha   90.00
_cell.angle_beta   90.00
_cell.angle_gamma   90.00
#
_symmetry.space_group_name_H-M   'P 1'
#
loop_
_entity.id
_entity.type
_entity.pdbx_description
1 polymer ?
#
loop_
_entity_poly.entity_id
_entity_poly.type
_entity_poly.pdbx_seq_one_letter_code
_entity_poly.pdbx_strand_id
1 'polypeptide(L)'
;MIVAPNPVKSENVKLMLSDAAAYMIKAGKALLVFYPELIYFTCMAHALNRLAELVRAEYPSVNNLVNNGKNVFLKAPLRVEFYKEMAPGLPLPPEAVITRWGTWLNAALFYADNFVKIKESFLSLDADSIALRSCKESILESNIFEDLAFIKAHFFMLAKAITELETAQLSLNDSLKLGLNEKVFYLAILDTNK
;
A
#
# COMPACT_ATOMS: atom_id res chain seq x y z
N MET A 1 -16.13 1.69 24.55
CA MET A 1 -15.91 2.16 25.93
C MET A 1 -14.46 2.62 26.00
N ILE A 2 -14.20 3.92 26.18
CA ILE A 2 -12.83 4.41 26.42
C ILE A 2 -12.51 4.00 27.86
N VAL A 3 -11.69 2.97 28.03
CA VAL A 3 -11.22 2.53 29.35
C VAL A 3 -9.94 3.30 29.61
N ALA A 4 -10.04 4.39 30.36
CA ALA A 4 -8.87 5.00 30.95
C ALA A 4 -8.47 4.18 32.19
N PRO A 5 -7.16 3.96 32.43
CA PRO A 5 -6.69 3.21 33.59
C PRO A 5 -7.07 3.88 34.92
N ASN A 6 -7.44 5.16 34.90
CA ASN A 6 -7.94 5.93 36.04
C ASN A 6 -9.07 6.88 35.59
N PRO A 7 -9.90 7.40 36.50
CA PRO A 7 -10.85 8.46 36.18
C PRO A 7 -10.13 9.67 35.58
N VAL A 8 -10.44 10.00 34.32
CA VAL A 8 -9.90 11.18 33.62
C VAL A 8 -11.01 12.23 33.59
N LYS A 9 -10.69 13.44 34.06
CA LYS A 9 -11.61 14.58 33.96
C LYS A 9 -11.87 14.92 32.49
N SER A 10 -13.09 15.34 32.17
CA SER A 10 -13.49 15.60 30.78
C SER A 10 -12.61 16.62 30.07
N GLU A 11 -12.24 17.68 30.77
CA GLU A 11 -11.36 18.75 30.28
C GLU A 11 -9.94 18.25 29.95
N ASN A 12 -9.53 17.08 30.44
CA ASN A 12 -8.23 16.49 30.16
C ASN A 12 -8.23 15.58 28.92
N VAL A 13 -9.40 15.29 28.35
CA VAL A 13 -9.52 14.48 27.12
C VAL A 13 -9.42 15.40 25.91
N LYS A 14 -8.18 15.60 25.42
CA LYS A 14 -7.89 16.55 24.32
C LYS A 14 -7.88 15.92 22.94
N LEU A 15 -7.63 14.63 22.85
CA LEU A 15 -7.39 13.97 21.57
C LEU A 15 -8.03 12.59 21.48
N MET A 16 -8.71 12.34 20.36
CA MET A 16 -9.16 11.03 19.95
C MET A 16 -8.67 10.71 18.54
N LEU A 17 -7.94 9.60 18.44
CA LEU A 17 -7.54 8.98 17.18
C LEU A 17 -8.24 7.63 17.07
N SER A 18 -8.97 7.41 15.99
CA SER A 18 -9.65 6.13 15.72
C SER A 18 -9.40 5.63 14.30
N ASP A 19 -9.73 4.38 13.99
CA ASP A 19 -9.93 3.98 12.60
C ASP A 19 -11.07 4.80 11.93
N ALA A 20 -11.17 4.71 10.61
CA ALA A 20 -12.20 5.38 9.83
C ALA A 20 -13.48 4.54 9.64
N ALA A 21 -13.69 3.50 10.44
CA ALA A 21 -14.92 2.72 10.35
C ALA A 21 -16.13 3.58 10.72
N ALA A 22 -17.25 3.37 10.04
CA ALA A 22 -18.44 4.21 10.19
C ALA A 22 -18.93 4.31 11.64
N TYR A 23 -18.80 3.24 12.44
CA TYR A 23 -19.16 3.26 13.86
C TYR A 23 -18.17 4.07 14.72
N MET A 24 -16.87 4.06 14.40
CA MET A 24 -15.87 4.88 15.09
C MET A 24 -16.06 6.37 14.77
N ILE A 25 -16.39 6.70 13.53
CA ILE A 25 -16.74 8.07 13.14
C ILE A 25 -17.97 8.55 13.91
N LYS A 26 -19.02 7.73 13.99
CA LYS A 26 -20.22 8.05 14.78
C LYS A 26 -19.89 8.23 16.27
N ALA A 27 -19.07 7.34 16.85
CA ALA A 27 -18.65 7.42 18.24
C ALA A 27 -17.82 8.67 18.52
N GLY A 28 -16.82 8.97 17.69
CA GLY A 28 -15.99 10.17 17.80
C GLY A 28 -16.81 11.45 17.72
N LYS A 29 -17.72 11.54 16.75
CA LYS A 29 -18.66 12.68 16.64
C LYS A 29 -19.58 12.81 17.86
N ALA A 30 -20.08 11.70 18.39
CA ALA A 30 -20.90 11.72 19.61
C ALA A 30 -20.10 12.22 20.82
N LEU A 31 -18.82 11.86 20.92
CA LEU A 31 -17.94 12.30 22.01
C LEU A 31 -17.66 13.80 21.97
N LEU A 32 -17.63 14.44 20.80
CA LEU A 32 -17.47 15.91 20.71
C LEU A 32 -18.57 16.68 21.48
N VAL A 33 -19.76 16.09 21.66
CA VAL A 33 -20.85 16.69 22.45
C VAL A 33 -20.53 16.70 23.95
N PHE A 34 -19.86 15.65 24.44
CA PHE A 34 -19.51 15.49 25.85
C PHE A 34 -18.15 16.10 26.22
N TYR A 35 -17.28 16.29 25.23
CA TYR A 35 -15.92 16.81 25.39
C TYR A 35 -15.69 17.95 24.38
N PRO A 36 -16.14 19.18 24.67
CA PRO A 36 -16.10 20.28 23.70
C PRO A 36 -14.69 20.69 23.23
N GLU A 37 -13.66 20.38 24.01
CA GLU A 37 -12.25 20.66 23.68
C GLU A 37 -11.54 19.47 23.01
N LEU A 38 -12.28 18.40 22.71
CA LEU A 38 -11.74 17.20 22.06
C LEU A 38 -11.47 17.46 20.57
N ILE A 39 -10.25 17.18 20.13
CA ILE A 39 -9.91 17.08 18.71
C ILE A 39 -10.06 15.62 18.29
N TYR A 40 -10.89 15.38 17.27
CA TYR A 40 -11.13 14.06 16.71
C TYR A 40 -10.60 13.96 15.28
N PHE A 41 -9.77 12.95 14.99
CA PHE A 41 -9.38 12.58 13.63
C PHE A 41 -9.31 11.06 13.44
N THR A 42 -9.49 10.62 12.20
CA THR A 42 -9.33 9.23 11.78
C THR A 42 -7.87 8.87 11.48
N CYS A 43 -7.56 7.59 11.53
CA CYS A 43 -6.22 7.04 11.38
C CYS A 43 -5.65 7.34 9.99
N MET A 44 -4.51 8.03 9.97
CA MET A 44 -3.81 8.40 8.74
C MET A 44 -3.40 7.17 7.93
N ALA A 45 -2.92 6.12 8.59
CA ALA A 45 -2.51 4.89 7.91
C ALA A 45 -3.67 4.27 7.11
N HIS A 46 -4.90 4.33 7.65
CA HIS A 46 -6.08 3.87 6.95
C HIS A 46 -6.40 4.74 5.72
N ALA A 47 -6.34 6.07 5.87
CA ALA A 47 -6.56 7.00 4.76
C ALA A 47 -5.53 6.79 3.62
N LEU A 48 -4.26 6.64 3.97
CA LEU A 48 -3.20 6.36 3.00
C LEU A 48 -3.39 5.00 2.30
N ASN A 49 -3.82 3.97 3.04
CA ASN A 49 -4.12 2.68 2.42
C ASN A 49 -5.29 2.77 1.43
N ARG A 50 -6.33 3.56 1.73
CA ARG A 50 -7.44 3.79 0.78
C ARG A 50 -6.93 4.46 -0.51
N LEU A 51 -6.04 5.44 -0.39
CA LEU A 51 -5.39 6.03 -1.55
C LEU A 51 -4.57 5.01 -2.34
N ALA A 52 -3.82 4.14 -1.67
CA ALA A 52 -3.07 3.06 -2.33
C ALA A 52 -3.99 2.09 -3.10
N GLU A 53 -5.17 1.78 -2.55
CA GLU A 53 -6.18 0.95 -3.23
C GLU A 53 -6.78 1.64 -4.45
N LEU A 54 -6.99 2.97 -4.40
CA LEU A 54 -7.42 3.75 -5.56
C LEU A 54 -6.35 3.72 -6.65
N VAL A 55 -5.08 3.96 -6.30
CA VAL A 55 -3.97 3.83 -7.24
C VAL A 55 -3.98 2.44 -7.88
N ARG A 56 -4.07 1.37 -7.09
CA ARG A 56 -4.13 0.00 -7.60
C ARG A 56 -5.27 -0.22 -8.61
N ALA A 57 -6.44 0.35 -8.35
CA ALA A 57 -7.61 0.21 -9.23
C ALA A 57 -7.43 0.89 -10.59
N GLU A 58 -6.67 1.99 -10.65
CA GLU A 58 -6.37 2.73 -11.89
C GLU A 58 -5.36 2.00 -12.80
N TYR A 59 -4.59 1.05 -12.28
CA TYR A 59 -3.56 0.31 -13.06
C TYR A 59 -3.86 -1.20 -13.12
N PRO A 60 -4.88 -1.65 -13.86
CA PRO A 60 -5.28 -3.05 -13.91
C PRO A 60 -4.19 -3.99 -14.43
N SER A 61 -3.38 -3.57 -15.40
CA SER A 61 -2.30 -4.38 -15.98
C SER A 61 -1.13 -4.55 -15.01
N VAL A 62 -0.74 -3.49 -14.32
CA VAL A 62 0.23 -3.55 -13.20
C VAL A 62 -0.32 -4.44 -12.08
N ASN A 63 -1.61 -4.31 -11.77
CA ASN A 63 -2.25 -5.14 -10.76
C ASN A 63 -2.25 -6.62 -11.16
N ASN A 64 -2.50 -6.95 -12.43
CA ASN A 64 -2.42 -8.32 -12.93
C ASN A 64 -0.99 -8.88 -12.84
N LEU A 65 0.02 -8.08 -13.21
CA LEU A 65 1.43 -8.44 -13.08
C LEU A 65 1.81 -8.71 -11.62
N VAL A 66 1.46 -7.81 -10.70
CA VAL A 66 1.76 -7.95 -9.27
C VAL A 66 1.09 -9.18 -8.66
N ASN A 67 -0.18 -9.44 -8.98
CA ASN A 67 -0.93 -10.56 -8.41
C ASN A 67 -0.44 -11.93 -8.91
N ASN A 68 0.06 -12.02 -10.14
CA ASN A 68 0.53 -13.28 -10.72
C ASN A 68 2.03 -13.50 -10.58
N GLY A 69 2.79 -12.43 -10.37
CA GLY A 69 4.24 -12.39 -10.32
C GLY A 69 4.90 -13.46 -9.46
N LYS A 70 4.53 -13.50 -8.18
CA LYS A 70 5.03 -14.51 -7.24
C LYS A 70 4.53 -15.91 -7.60
N ASN A 71 3.32 -16.03 -8.12
CA ASN A 71 2.70 -17.31 -8.47
C ASN A 71 3.43 -18.02 -9.62
N VAL A 72 4.19 -17.30 -10.45
CA VAL A 72 5.12 -17.88 -11.43
C VAL A 72 6.16 -18.79 -10.76
N PHE A 73 6.57 -18.47 -9.54
CA PHE A 73 7.64 -19.20 -8.83
C PHE A 73 7.11 -20.15 -7.76
N LEU A 74 5.81 -20.09 -7.46
CA LEU A 74 5.19 -20.89 -6.42
C LEU A 74 5.23 -22.38 -6.80
N LYS A 75 5.85 -23.19 -5.96
CA LYS A 75 6.04 -24.64 -6.15
C LYS A 75 6.77 -25.00 -7.46
N ALA A 76 7.63 -24.11 -7.97
CA ALA A 76 8.36 -24.31 -9.22
C ALA A 76 9.88 -24.12 -9.03
N PRO A 77 10.58 -25.09 -8.42
CA PRO A 77 12.01 -24.95 -8.09
C PRO A 77 12.89 -24.69 -9.32
N LEU A 78 12.62 -25.36 -10.45
CA LEU A 78 13.36 -25.14 -11.70
C LEU A 78 13.23 -23.71 -12.24
N ARG A 79 12.04 -23.10 -12.12
CA ARG A 79 11.84 -21.69 -12.50
C ARG A 79 12.57 -20.74 -11.55
N VAL A 80 12.64 -21.08 -10.27
CA VAL A 80 13.40 -20.30 -9.27
C VAL A 80 14.90 -20.39 -9.54
N GLU A 81 15.42 -21.56 -9.86
CA GLU A 81 16.84 -21.76 -10.24
C GLU A 81 17.18 -20.97 -11.50
N PHE A 82 16.40 -21.15 -12.57
CA PHE A 82 16.56 -20.40 -13.81
C PHE A 82 16.52 -18.88 -13.61
N TYR A 83 15.59 -18.38 -12.79
CA TYR A 83 15.52 -16.96 -12.45
C TYR A 83 16.77 -16.47 -11.72
N LYS A 84 17.30 -17.25 -10.78
CA LYS A 84 18.53 -16.89 -10.04
C LYS A 84 19.77 -16.92 -10.94
N GLU A 85 19.81 -17.79 -11.95
CA GLU A 85 20.88 -17.81 -12.96
C GLU A 85 20.82 -16.58 -13.87
N MET A 86 19.62 -16.21 -14.33
CA MET A 86 19.41 -15.03 -15.19
C MET A 86 19.60 -13.70 -14.46
N ALA A 87 19.15 -13.61 -13.21
CA ALA A 87 19.23 -12.40 -12.39
C ALA A 87 19.90 -12.69 -11.03
N PRO A 88 21.23 -12.94 -11.02
CA PRO A 88 21.95 -13.24 -9.79
C PRO A 88 21.79 -12.15 -8.74
N GLY A 89 21.44 -12.54 -7.52
CA GLY A 89 21.25 -11.64 -6.39
C GLY A 89 19.94 -10.87 -6.37
N LEU A 90 19.10 -10.96 -7.41
CA LEU A 90 17.77 -10.36 -7.41
C LEU A 90 16.80 -11.27 -6.61
N PRO A 91 16.07 -10.77 -5.61
CA PRO A 91 15.08 -11.57 -4.92
C PRO A 91 13.91 -11.92 -5.85
N LEU A 92 13.14 -12.96 -5.49
CA LEU A 92 11.88 -13.26 -6.18
C LEU A 92 10.91 -12.09 -6.02
N PRO A 93 10.00 -11.87 -6.99
CA PRO A 93 8.99 -10.84 -6.85
C PRO A 93 8.20 -10.96 -5.55
N PRO A 94 7.99 -9.84 -4.82
CA PRO A 94 7.27 -9.85 -3.57
C PRO A 94 5.78 -10.18 -3.77
N GLU A 95 5.14 -10.67 -2.70
CA GLU A 95 3.70 -10.90 -2.70
C GLU A 95 2.96 -9.63 -2.30
N ALA A 96 1.94 -9.25 -3.07
CA ALA A 96 0.92 -8.33 -2.58
C ALA A 96 -0.02 -9.10 -1.63
N VAL A 97 -0.04 -8.70 -0.36
CA VAL A 97 -0.87 -9.32 0.67
C VAL A 97 -2.05 -8.39 0.96
N ILE A 98 -3.26 -8.85 0.64
CA ILE A 98 -4.49 -8.04 0.76
C ILE A 98 -4.67 -7.45 2.18
N THR A 99 -4.30 -8.20 3.21
CA THR A 99 -4.47 -7.78 4.61
C THR A 99 -3.36 -6.88 5.14
N ARG A 100 -2.26 -6.67 4.39
CA ARG A 100 -1.11 -5.86 4.82
C ARG A 100 -0.93 -4.65 3.90
N TRP A 101 -1.07 -3.45 4.46
CA TRP A 101 -1.17 -2.23 3.68
C TRP A 101 0.13 -1.91 2.96
N GLY A 102 0.03 -1.28 1.80
CA GLY A 102 1.19 -0.85 1.00
C GLY A 102 2.00 -1.98 0.33
N THR A 103 1.70 -3.26 0.58
CA THR A 103 2.43 -4.38 -0.04
C THR A 103 2.30 -4.39 -1.57
N TRP A 104 1.13 -4.01 -2.09
CA TRP A 104 0.93 -3.87 -3.54
C TRP A 104 1.82 -2.78 -4.15
N LEU A 105 1.89 -1.60 -3.53
CA LEU A 105 2.75 -0.51 -4.00
C LEU A 105 4.22 -0.92 -3.95
N ASN A 106 4.67 -1.54 -2.85
CA ASN A 106 6.03 -2.05 -2.74
C ASN A 106 6.36 -3.08 -3.83
N ALA A 107 5.40 -3.94 -4.20
CA ALA A 107 5.57 -4.86 -5.32
C ALA A 107 5.67 -4.12 -6.67
N ALA A 108 4.79 -3.15 -6.93
CA ALA A 108 4.87 -2.34 -8.14
C ALA A 108 6.21 -1.59 -8.25
N LEU A 109 6.73 -1.04 -7.13
CA LEU A 109 8.05 -0.40 -7.08
C LEU A 109 9.17 -1.40 -7.41
N PHE A 110 9.11 -2.62 -6.87
CA PHE A 110 10.06 -3.68 -7.19
C PHE A 110 10.06 -4.01 -8.69
N TYR A 111 8.89 -4.11 -9.32
CA TYR A 111 8.78 -4.30 -10.76
C TYR A 111 9.34 -3.12 -11.55
N ALA A 112 9.06 -1.88 -11.13
CA ALA A 112 9.59 -0.68 -11.78
C ALA A 112 11.12 -0.63 -11.74
N ASP A 113 11.74 -1.02 -10.60
CA ASP A 113 13.19 -1.04 -10.43
C ASP A 113 13.89 -2.13 -11.24
N ASN A 114 13.19 -3.24 -11.53
CA ASN A 114 13.79 -4.45 -12.09
C ASN A 114 13.13 -4.89 -13.40
N PHE A 115 12.39 -3.99 -14.05
CA PHE A 115 11.49 -4.32 -15.16
C PHE A 115 12.16 -5.11 -16.28
N VAL A 116 13.32 -4.64 -16.75
CA VAL A 116 14.05 -5.27 -17.87
C VAL A 116 14.41 -6.71 -17.55
N LYS A 117 15.03 -6.96 -16.40
CA LYS A 117 15.45 -8.31 -15.97
C LYS A 117 14.25 -9.24 -15.80
N ILE A 118 13.19 -8.76 -15.15
CA ILE A 118 11.98 -9.55 -14.92
C ILE A 118 11.29 -9.88 -16.25
N LYS A 119 11.20 -8.91 -17.17
CA LYS A 119 10.64 -9.10 -18.50
C LYS A 119 11.40 -10.18 -19.26
N GLU A 120 12.72 -10.11 -19.29
CA GLU A 120 13.57 -11.12 -19.92
C GLU A 120 13.36 -12.51 -19.28
N SER A 121 13.34 -12.59 -17.94
CA SER A 121 13.11 -13.84 -17.22
C SER A 121 11.75 -14.46 -17.54
N PHE A 122 10.68 -13.66 -17.55
CA PHE A 122 9.35 -14.18 -17.85
C PHE A 122 9.26 -14.62 -19.31
N LEU A 123 9.75 -13.82 -20.27
CA LEU A 123 9.69 -14.15 -21.69
C LEU A 123 10.46 -15.42 -22.04
N SER A 124 11.57 -15.69 -21.34
CA SER A 124 12.44 -16.86 -21.56
C SER A 124 11.88 -18.19 -21.03
N LEU A 125 10.80 -18.16 -20.24
CA LEU A 125 10.15 -19.37 -19.72
C LEU A 125 9.00 -19.84 -20.62
N ASP A 126 8.79 -21.14 -20.77
CA ASP A 126 7.61 -21.66 -21.49
C ASP A 126 6.31 -21.32 -20.74
N ALA A 127 5.26 -20.91 -21.46
CA ALA A 127 3.99 -20.44 -20.88
C ALA A 127 3.08 -21.60 -20.38
N ASP A 128 3.64 -22.43 -19.51
CA ASP A 128 3.10 -23.68 -18.97
C ASP A 128 2.04 -23.50 -17.86
N SER A 129 1.90 -22.27 -17.36
CA SER A 129 1.07 -21.94 -16.21
C SER A 129 0.27 -20.66 -16.46
N ILE A 130 -0.94 -20.62 -15.89
CA ILE A 130 -1.84 -19.46 -16.01
C ILE A 130 -1.15 -18.19 -15.51
N ALA A 131 -0.49 -18.25 -14.36
CA ALA A 131 0.21 -17.11 -13.78
C ALA A 131 1.29 -16.55 -14.74
N LEU A 132 2.09 -17.41 -15.36
CA LEU A 132 3.12 -16.97 -16.30
C LEU A 132 2.52 -16.39 -17.58
N ARG A 133 1.43 -16.98 -18.08
CA ARG A 133 0.70 -16.44 -19.24
C ARG A 133 0.17 -15.04 -18.95
N SER A 134 -0.52 -14.85 -17.83
CA SER A 134 -1.03 -13.54 -17.40
C SER A 134 0.09 -12.51 -17.22
N CYS A 135 1.23 -12.91 -16.65
CA CYS A 135 2.39 -12.04 -16.52
C CYS A 135 3.00 -11.66 -17.88
N LYS A 136 3.11 -12.60 -18.81
CA LYS A 136 3.62 -12.35 -20.17
C LYS A 136 2.70 -11.38 -20.92
N GLU A 137 1.39 -11.61 -20.87
CA GLU A 137 0.38 -10.71 -21.47
C GLU A 137 0.55 -9.29 -20.92
N SER A 138 0.60 -9.15 -19.59
CA SER A 138 0.72 -7.84 -18.93
C SER A 138 2.04 -7.12 -19.26
N ILE A 139 3.17 -7.85 -19.32
CA ILE A 139 4.51 -7.27 -19.61
C ILE A 139 4.67 -6.85 -21.08
N LEU A 140 3.85 -7.41 -21.97
CA LEU A 140 3.86 -7.08 -23.40
C LEU A 140 2.89 -5.95 -23.75
N GLU A 141 2.06 -5.48 -22.81
CA GLU A 141 1.25 -4.28 -23.01
C GLU A 141 2.13 -3.04 -23.23
N SER A 142 1.70 -2.15 -24.12
CA SER A 142 2.51 -1.05 -24.63
C SER A 142 2.87 0.03 -23.60
N ASN A 143 2.14 0.10 -22.47
CA ASN A 143 2.27 1.13 -21.46
C ASN A 143 2.75 0.61 -20.09
N ILE A 144 2.98 -0.70 -19.94
CA ILE A 144 3.27 -1.28 -18.62
C ILE A 144 4.54 -0.69 -17.98
N PHE A 145 5.53 -0.35 -18.80
CA PHE A 145 6.77 0.26 -18.34
C PHE A 145 6.54 1.69 -17.86
N GLU A 146 5.81 2.48 -18.64
CA GLU A 146 5.42 3.85 -18.35
C GLU A 146 4.55 3.92 -17.09
N ASP A 147 3.58 3.02 -16.95
CA ASP A 147 2.71 2.92 -15.78
C ASP A 147 3.51 2.61 -14.51
N LEU A 148 4.42 1.62 -14.57
CA LEU A 148 5.32 1.30 -13.47
C LEU A 148 6.24 2.48 -13.11
N ALA A 149 6.78 3.17 -14.12
CA ALA A 149 7.62 4.35 -13.92
C ALA A 149 6.82 5.51 -13.29
N PHE A 150 5.58 5.73 -13.74
CA PHE A 150 4.67 6.72 -13.17
C PHE A 150 4.34 6.39 -11.72
N ILE A 151 3.98 5.14 -11.43
CA ILE A 151 3.68 4.70 -10.06
C ILE A 151 4.88 4.96 -9.15
N LYS A 152 6.09 4.62 -9.61
CA LYS A 152 7.31 4.89 -8.86
C LYS A 152 7.55 6.38 -8.65
N ALA A 153 7.44 7.19 -9.69
CA ALA A 153 7.71 8.63 -9.60
C ALA A 153 6.73 9.37 -8.65
N HIS A 154 5.46 8.94 -8.63
CA HIS A 154 4.39 9.66 -7.94
C HIS A 154 3.96 9.05 -6.61
N PHE A 155 4.09 7.74 -6.43
CA PHE A 155 3.55 7.02 -5.27
C PHE A 155 4.60 6.30 -4.41
N PHE A 156 5.90 6.42 -4.69
CA PHE A 156 6.92 5.82 -3.81
C PHE A 156 6.84 6.36 -2.37
N MET A 157 6.57 7.66 -2.21
CA MET A 157 6.40 8.27 -0.89
C MET A 157 5.17 7.74 -0.15
N LEU A 158 4.12 7.38 -0.88
CA LEU A 158 2.92 6.77 -0.30
C LEU A 158 3.25 5.38 0.28
N ALA A 159 3.98 4.56 -0.47
CA ALA A 159 4.42 3.25 0.00
C ALA A 159 5.32 3.34 1.24
N LYS A 160 6.24 4.31 1.25
CA LYS A 160 7.12 4.60 2.38
C LYS A 160 6.33 5.05 3.61
N ALA A 161 5.41 6.01 3.46
CA ALA A 161 4.61 6.54 4.55
C ALA A 161 3.73 5.46 5.19
N ILE A 162 3.09 4.60 4.40
CA ILE A 162 2.32 3.46 4.93
C ILE A 162 3.23 2.53 5.74
N THR A 163 4.38 2.17 5.19
CA THR A 163 5.34 1.28 5.86
C THR A 163 5.82 1.87 7.19
N GLU A 164 6.14 3.15 7.23
CA GLU A 164 6.57 3.85 8.44
C GLU A 164 5.47 3.91 9.50
N LEU A 165 4.23 4.22 9.10
CA LEU A 165 3.09 4.24 10.02
C LEU A 165 2.72 2.84 10.55
N GLU A 166 3.00 1.76 9.80
CA GLU A 166 2.77 0.38 10.26
C GLU A 166 3.87 -0.16 11.18
N THR A 167 5.13 0.22 10.95
CA THR A 167 6.29 -0.47 11.55
C THR A 167 7.03 0.33 12.61
N ALA A 168 6.92 1.66 12.60
CA ALA A 168 7.67 2.51 13.52
C ALA A 168 6.81 2.98 14.70
N GLN A 169 7.43 3.03 15.88
CA GLN A 169 6.87 3.73 17.05
C GLN A 169 7.07 5.24 16.87
N LEU A 170 6.44 5.82 15.86
CA LEU A 170 6.53 7.25 15.59
C LEU A 170 5.81 8.03 16.69
N SER A 171 6.34 9.21 17.00
CA SER A 171 5.56 10.18 17.76
C SER A 171 4.32 10.58 16.95
N LEU A 172 3.28 11.06 17.64
CA LEU A 172 2.08 11.56 16.97
C LEU A 172 2.42 12.69 15.99
N ASN A 173 3.34 13.59 16.38
CA ASN A 173 3.75 14.71 15.55
C ASN A 173 4.43 14.24 14.26
N ASP A 174 5.30 13.23 14.35
CA ASP A 174 5.98 12.68 13.16
C ASP A 174 5.00 11.93 12.26
N SER A 175 4.06 11.18 12.84
CA SER A 175 2.97 10.52 12.11
C SER A 175 2.10 11.51 11.32
N LEU A 176 1.79 12.67 11.92
CA LEU A 176 1.02 13.73 11.27
C LEU A 176 1.79 14.36 10.11
N LYS A 177 3.09 14.65 10.30
CA LYS A 177 3.94 15.21 9.24
C LYS A 177 4.06 14.29 8.02
N LEU A 178 4.10 12.97 8.23
CA LEU A 178 4.13 12.00 7.12
C LEU A 178 2.84 12.02 6.28
N GLY A 179 1.69 12.12 6.94
CA GLY A 179 0.38 12.18 6.26
C GLY A 179 0.08 13.52 5.59
N LEU A 180 0.67 14.62 6.11
CA LEU A 180 0.42 16.00 5.68
C LEU A 180 1.32 16.48 4.54
N ASN A 181 2.17 15.62 3.97
CA ASN A 181 3.01 16.02 2.85
C ASN A 181 2.12 16.41 1.65
N GLU A 182 2.35 17.61 1.08
CA GLU A 182 1.36 18.39 0.31
C GLU A 182 0.72 17.65 -0.88
N LYS A 183 1.42 16.67 -1.47
CA LYS A 183 0.91 15.86 -2.59
C LYS A 183 -0.03 14.72 -2.17
N VAL A 184 0.12 14.19 -0.96
CA VAL A 184 -0.63 13.03 -0.47
C VAL A 184 -1.91 13.47 0.25
N PHE A 185 -1.85 14.61 0.95
CA PHE A 185 -2.94 15.11 1.77
C PHE A 185 -4.15 15.60 0.96
N TYR A 186 -3.93 16.26 -0.19
CA TYR A 186 -5.01 16.71 -1.07
C TYR A 186 -5.88 15.58 -1.60
N LEU A 187 -5.28 14.40 -1.87
CA LEU A 187 -6.01 13.24 -2.39
C LEU A 187 -6.78 12.50 -1.28
N ALA A 188 -6.26 12.47 -0.05
CA ALA A 188 -6.89 11.79 1.08
C ALA A 188 -8.11 12.55 1.66
N ILE A 189 -8.14 13.89 1.55
CA ILE A 189 -9.26 14.71 2.05
C ILE A 189 -10.49 14.63 1.14
N LEU A 190 -10.31 14.47 -0.18
CA LEU A 190 -11.45 14.46 -1.11
C LEU A 190 -12.32 13.21 -1.00
N ASP A 191 -11.82 12.12 -0.43
CA ASP A 191 -12.55 10.85 -0.29
C ASP A 191 -13.31 10.70 1.04
N THR A 192 -13.05 11.56 2.04
CA THR A 192 -13.78 11.53 3.33
C THR A 192 -15.12 12.29 3.28
N ASN A 193 -15.43 12.93 2.15
CA ASN A 193 -16.67 13.69 1.91
C ASN A 193 -17.71 12.92 1.06
N LYS A 194 -17.57 11.60 0.89
CA LYS A 194 -18.59 10.73 0.32
C LYS A 194 -19.27 9.87 1.38
#